data_AF-A0A1Q6XIB8-F1
#
_entry.id   AF-A0A1Q6XIB8-F1
#
_cell.length_a   1.000
_cell.length_b   1.000
_cell.length_c   1.000
_cell.angle_alpha   90.00
_cell.angle_beta   90.00
_cell.angle_gamma   90.00
#
_symmetry.space_group_name_H-M   'P 1'
#
loop_
_entity.id
_entity.type
_entity.pdbx_description
1 polymer ?
#
loop_
_entity_poly.entity_id
_entity_poly.type
_entity_poly.pdbx_seq_one_letter_code
_entity_poly.pdbx_strand_id
1 'polypeptide(L)' 'MYDLTAAHRRLPLGSLVRVTNLRNGRAVVVRINDRGPYVAPRIIDVSYSVARILEFKSQGLQRVRLDLVEPGPTMAMLRQ' A
#
# COMPACT_ATOMS: atom_id res chain seq x y z
N MET A 1 -10.89 -8.79 3.01
CA MET A 1 -9.70 -9.64 2.75
C MET A 1 -9.28 -9.65 1.27
N TYR A 2 -10.17 -9.23 0.34
CA TYR A 2 -9.83 -9.07 -1.08
C TYR A 2 -9.49 -7.63 -1.49
N ASP A 3 -9.73 -6.65 -0.62
CA ASP A 3 -9.52 -5.24 -0.93
C ASP A 3 -8.05 -4.88 -1.10
N LEU A 4 -7.78 -3.91 -1.95
CA LEU A 4 -6.45 -3.32 -2.17
C LEU A 4 -6.15 -2.30 -1.07
N THR A 5 -5.90 -2.80 0.14
CA THR A 5 -5.66 -1.98 1.32
C THR A 5 -4.37 -2.32 2.04
N ALA A 6 -3.91 -1.40 2.89
CA ALA A 6 -2.71 -1.55 3.69
C ALA A 6 -2.78 -0.76 5.01
N ALA A 7 -1.97 -1.17 5.98
CA ALA A 7 -1.68 -0.46 7.21
C ALA A 7 -0.37 0.33 7.08
N HIS A 8 -0.38 1.59 7.54
CA HIS A 8 0.83 2.42 7.61
C HIS A 8 0.87 3.26 8.90
N ARG A 9 2.07 3.44 9.48
CA ARG A 9 2.25 4.08 10.80
C ARG A 9 1.77 5.52 10.83
N ARG A 10 2.09 6.28 9.78
CA ARG A 10 1.98 7.75 9.77
C ARG A 10 1.18 8.34 8.61
N LEU A 11 0.82 7.54 7.60
CA LEU A 11 0.11 8.10 6.45
C LEU A 11 -1.35 8.35 6.86
N PRO A 12 -1.98 9.45 6.41
CA PRO A 12 -3.39 9.68 6.64
C PRO A 12 -4.22 8.48 6.16
N LEU A 13 -5.26 8.12 6.92
CA LEU A 13 -6.22 7.13 6.43
C LEU A 13 -6.89 7.66 5.16
N GLY A 14 -7.10 6.80 4.19
CA GLY A 14 -7.57 7.17 2.85
C GLY A 14 -6.46 7.53 1.86
N SER A 15 -5.19 7.67 2.29
CA SER A 15 -4.07 7.90 1.37
C SER A 15 -3.99 6.78 0.34
N LEU A 16 -3.75 7.14 -0.93
CA LEU A 16 -3.45 6.20 -1.99
C LEU A 16 -1.93 6.09 -2.14
N VAL A 17 -1.42 4.87 -2.15
CA VAL A 17 0.01 4.58 -2.21
C VAL A 17 0.25 3.55 -3.27
N ARG A 18 1.17 3.82 -4.21
CA ARG A 18 1.71 2.79 -5.09
C ARG A 18 2.77 2.00 -4.34
N VAL A 19 2.55 0.71 -4.18
CA VAL A 19 3.51 -0.23 -3.59
C VAL A 19 4.19 -0.97 -4.73
N THR A 20 5.52 -0.84 -4.83
CA THR A 20 6.32 -1.53 -5.84
C THR A 20 7.18 -2.59 -5.18
N ASN A 21 7.05 -3.86 -5.60
CA ASN A 21 7.97 -4.93 -5.22
C ASN A 21 9.28 -4.76 -5.99
N LEU A 22 10.38 -4.48 -5.26
CA LEU A 22 11.66 -4.16 -5.87
C LEU A 22 12.37 -5.37 -6.50
N ARG A 23 11.94 -6.60 -6.19
CA ARG A 23 12.53 -7.82 -6.78
C ARG A 23 12.05 -8.09 -8.20
N ASN A 24 10.78 -7.82 -8.50
CA ASN A 24 10.16 -8.16 -9.79
C ASN A 24 9.55 -6.96 -10.53
N GLY A 25 9.61 -5.76 -9.94
CA GLY A 25 9.08 -4.54 -10.54
C GLY A 25 7.54 -4.44 -10.54
N ARG A 26 6.81 -5.43 -10.04
CA ARG A 26 5.35 -5.40 -9.98
C ARG A 26 4.90 -4.32 -9.00
N ALA A 27 3.85 -3.60 -9.37
CA ALA A 27 3.30 -2.53 -8.55
C ALA A 27 1.77 -2.56 -8.50
N VAL A 28 1.21 -2.07 -7.40
CA VAL A 28 -0.24 -1.90 -7.23
C VAL A 28 -0.52 -0.69 -6.34
N VAL A 29 -1.58 0.05 -6.65
CA VAL A 29 -2.06 1.14 -5.80
C VAL A 29 -2.98 0.57 -4.72
N VAL A 30 -2.74 0.96 -3.47
CA VAL A 30 -3.53 0.54 -2.31
C VAL A 30 -4.02 1.75 -1.53
N ARG A 31 -5.13 1.58 -0.83
CA ARG A 31 -5.64 2.57 0.12
C ARG A 31 -5.16 2.26 1.54
N ILE A 32 -4.62 3.26 2.22
CA ILE A 32 -4.30 3.13 3.64
C ILE A 32 -5.61 3.15 4.44
N ASN A 33 -5.91 2.08 5.16
CA ASN A 33 -7.14 1.96 5.95
C ASN A 33 -6.91 1.55 7.40
N ASP A 34 -5.66 1.32 7.80
CA ASP A 34 -5.32 0.85 9.13
C ASP A 34 -3.94 1.37 9.59
N ARG A 35 -3.59 1.10 10.85
CA ARG A 35 -2.35 1.53 11.51
C ARG A 35 -1.41 0.36 11.79
N GLY A 36 -0.12 0.69 11.84
CA GLY A 36 0.97 -0.29 11.89
C GLY A 36 1.79 -0.26 10.60
N PRO A 37 2.66 -1.25 10.33
CA PRO A 37 3.19 -2.20 11.30
C PRO A 37 3.87 -1.48 12.47
N TYR A 38 3.85 -2.02 13.69
CA TYR A 38 4.58 -1.44 14.82
C TYR A 38 5.97 -2.04 15.01
N VAL A 39 6.25 -3.16 14.36
CA VAL A 39 7.53 -3.86 14.44
C VAL A 39 8.49 -3.33 13.37
N ALA A 40 9.65 -2.82 13.79
CA ALA A 40 10.73 -2.46 12.88
C ALA A 40 11.36 -3.73 12.25
N PRO A 41 11.88 -3.68 11.01
CA PRO A 41 12.00 -2.51 10.11
C PRO A 41 10.84 -2.37 9.10
N ARG A 42 9.71 -3.07 9.29
CA ARG A 42 8.60 -3.08 8.32
C ARG A 42 8.01 -1.68 8.16
N ILE A 43 7.74 -1.24 6.93
CA ILE A 43 7.18 0.11 6.65
C ILE A 43 5.70 0.09 6.27
N ILE A 44 5.19 -1.04 5.80
CA ILE A 44 3.80 -1.23 5.37
C ILE A 44 3.41 -2.70 5.59
N ASP A 45 2.18 -2.93 6.02
CA ASP A 45 1.56 -4.27 6.01
C ASP A 45 0.40 -4.22 5.02
N VAL A 46 0.41 -5.11 4.03
CA VAL A 46 -0.57 -5.10 2.95
C VAL A 46 -1.55 -6.26 3.10
N SER A 47 -2.74 -6.13 2.49
CA SER A 47 -3.70 -7.23 2.47
C SER A 47 -3.17 -8.47 1.72
N TYR A 48 -3.80 -9.61 1.97
CA TYR A 48 -3.47 -10.88 1.31
C TYR A 48 -3.49 -10.78 -0.23
N SER A 49 -4.52 -10.12 -0.80
CA SER A 49 -4.62 -9.89 -2.24
C SER A 49 -3.45 -9.08 -2.79
N VAL A 50 -3.04 -8.03 -2.09
CA VAL A 50 -1.92 -7.18 -2.51
C VAL A 50 -0.61 -7.98 -2.53
N ALA A 51 -0.37 -8.82 -1.51
CA ALA A 51 0.82 -9.68 -1.48
C ALA A 51 0.84 -10.72 -2.61
N ARG A 52 -0.33 -11.20 -3.07
CA ARG A 52 -0.45 -12.07 -4.25
C ARG A 52 -0.16 -11.31 -5.55
N ILE A 53 -0.74 -10.13 -5.73
CA ILE A 53 -0.53 -9.30 -6.94
C ILE A 53 0.93 -8.90 -7.09
N LEU A 54 1.60 -8.62 -5.96
CA LEU A 54 3.02 -8.29 -5.91
C LEU A 54 3.92 -9.52 -5.95
N GLU A 55 3.38 -10.74 -5.92
CA GLU A 55 4.11 -12.02 -5.94
C GLU A 55 5.17 -12.17 -4.84
N PHE A 56 4.78 -11.83 -3.60
CA PHE A 56 5.60 -12.13 -2.42
C PHE A 56 4.86 -12.87 -1.30
N LYS A 57 3.61 -13.30 -1.53
CA LYS A 57 2.78 -13.96 -0.51
C LYS A 57 3.48 -15.15 0.15
N SER A 58 4.18 -16.00 -0.60
CA SER A 58 4.86 -17.19 -0.04
C SER A 58 6.15 -16.86 0.70
N GLN A 59 6.75 -15.70 0.43
CA GLN A 59 7.97 -15.19 1.06
C GLN A 59 7.69 -14.51 2.40
N GLY A 60 6.46 -14.02 2.60
CA GLY A 60 6.02 -13.33 3.80
C GLY A 60 6.48 -11.87 3.87
N LEU A 61 7.79 -11.63 3.77
CA LEU A 61 8.39 -10.28 3.78
C LEU A 61 9.01 -9.95 2.42
N GLN A 62 8.98 -8.66 2.07
CA GLN A 62 9.61 -8.18 0.85
C GLN A 62 10.06 -6.71 0.95
N ARG A 63 11.17 -6.38 0.29
CA ARG A 63 11.61 -5.00 0.05
C ARG A 63 10.72 -4.35 -0.99
N VAL A 64 10.12 -3.23 -0.59
CA VAL A 64 9.20 -2.46 -1.43
C VAL A 64 9.57 -0.99 -1.42
N ARG A 65 9.13 -0.27 -2.45
CA ARG A 65 9.09 1.19 -2.48
C ARG A 65 7.64 1.66 -2.40
N LEU A 66 7.42 2.75 -1.68
CA LEU A 66 6.14 3.41 -1.55
C LEU A 66 6.21 4.75 -2.27
N ASP A 67 5.30 5.00 -3.20
CA ASP A 67 5.10 6.32 -3.80
C ASP A 67 3.70 6.82 -3.44
N LEU A 68 3.58 8.03 -2.90
CA LEU A 68 2.27 8.65 -2.66
C LEU A 68 1.61 8.97 -4.01
N VAL A 69 0.33 8.64 -4.14
CA VAL A 69 -0.46 8.95 -5.32
C VAL A 69 -1.31 10.16 -4.97
N GLU A 70 -1.05 11.28 -5.64
CA GLU A 70 -1.92 12.44 -5.51
C GLU A 70 -3.27 12.15 -6.16
N PRO A 71 -4.39 12.58 -5.53
CA PRO A 71 -5.66 12.56 -6.22
C PRO A 71 -5.54 13.44 -7.47
N GLY A 72 -5.80 12.85 -8.64
CA GLY A 72 -5.91 13.65 -9.87
C GLY A 72 -7.01 14.73 -9.73
N PRO A 73 -7.03 15.73 -10.63
CA PRO A 73 -7.90 16.90 -10.52
C PRO A 73 -9.38 16.56 -10.26
N THR A 74 -9.86 15.43 -10.80
CA THR A 74 -11.23 14.94 -10.64
C THR A 74 -11.64 14.65 -9.19
N MET A 75 -10.72 14.20 -8.33
CA MET A 75 -11.02 13.85 -6.94
C MET A 75 -10.97 15.06 -5.99
N ALA A 76 -10.26 16.13 -6.38
CA ALA A 76 -10.20 17.37 -5.60
C ALA A 76 -11.49 18.19 -5.71
N MET A 77 -12.24 18.06 -6.81
CA MET A 77 -13.48 18.82 -7.06
C MET A 77 -14.74 18.24 -6.40
N LEU A 78 -14.70 17.00 -5.91
CA LEU A 78 -15.86 16.31 -5.31
C LEU A 78 -15.98 16.49 -3.79
N ARG A 79 -15.23 17.42 -3.19
CA ARG A 79 -15.43 17.85 -1.80
C ARG A 79 -16.11 19.22 -1.80
N GLN A 80 -17.44 19.22 -1.81
CA GLN A 80 -18.31 20.31 -1.39
C GLN A 80 -19.21 19.81 -0.26
#